data_AF-A0A109KMP5-F1
#
_entry.id   AF-A0A109KMP5-F1
#
_cell.length_a   1.000
_cell.length_b   1.000
_cell.length_c   1.000
_cell.angle_alpha   90.00
_cell.angle_beta   90.00
_cell.angle_gamma   90.00
#
_symmetry.space_group_name_H-M   'P 1'
#
loop_
_entity.id
_entity.type
_entity.pdbx_description
1 polymer ?
#
loop_
_entity_poly.entity_id
_entity_poly.type
_entity_poly.pdbx_seq_one_letter_code
_entity_poly.pdbx_strand_id
1 'polypeptide(L)' 'MKLKQSFSEHTRDDFLLLMKEILKENTAPTDERLDKLLQHFELITEHPKGTDLIYYAASDAESTI' A
#
# COMPACT_ATOMS: atom_id res chain seq x y z
N MET A 1 1.19 12.96 -2.91
CA MET A 1 1.15 12.69 -1.45
C MET A 1 2.54 12.95 -0.87
N LYS A 2 2.66 13.50 0.34
CA LYS A 2 3.95 13.52 1.06
C LYS A 2 4.10 12.19 1.80
N LEU A 3 5.22 11.49 1.57
CA LEU A 3 5.53 10.23 2.25
C LEU A 3 6.03 10.57 3.66
N LYS A 4 5.35 10.05 4.70
CA LYS A 4 5.72 10.26 6.12
C LYS A 4 6.56 9.09 6.59
N GLN A 5 7.51 9.29 7.50
CA GLN A 5 8.53 8.26 7.76
C GLN A 5 8.11 7.20 8.79
N SER A 6 7.02 7.42 9.54
CA SER A 6 6.53 6.49 10.54
C SER A 6 5.02 6.22 10.41
N PHE A 7 4.62 4.97 10.65
CA PHE A 7 3.20 4.57 10.73
C PHE A 7 2.41 5.40 11.75
N SER A 8 3.02 5.74 12.88
CA SER A 8 2.38 6.54 13.94
C SER A 8 2.06 7.97 13.52
N GLU A 9 2.66 8.45 12.42
CA GLU A 9 2.37 9.77 11.84
C GLU A 9 1.26 9.70 10.79
N HIS A 10 0.89 8.50 10.32
CA HIS A 10 -0.21 8.29 9.41
C HIS A 10 -1.52 8.23 10.19
N THR A 11 -2.41 9.18 9.89
CA THR A 11 -3.82 9.00 10.25
C THR A 11 -4.41 7.87 9.40
N ARG A 12 -5.52 7.27 9.86
CA ARG A 12 -6.24 6.26 9.07
C ARG A 12 -6.55 6.75 7.66
N ASP A 13 -6.92 8.03 7.53
CA ASP A 13 -7.30 8.62 6.24
C ASP A 13 -6.06 8.81 5.33
N ASP A 14 -4.89 9.10 5.89
CA ASP A 14 -3.62 9.13 5.14
C ASP A 14 -3.26 7.73 4.60
N PHE A 15 -3.46 6.68 5.41
CA PHE A 15 -3.20 5.31 4.98
C PHE A 15 -4.17 4.85 3.89
N LEU A 16 -5.46 5.21 4.02
CA LEU A 16 -6.45 4.95 2.97
C LEU A 16 -6.10 5.68 1.65
N LEU A 17 -5.55 6.89 1.73
CA LEU A 17 -5.05 7.59 0.55
C LEU A 17 -3.87 6.87 -0.09
N LEU A 18 -2.92 6.37 0.70
CA LEU A 18 -1.82 5.54 0.20
C LEU A 18 -2.34 4.31 -0.57
N MET A 19 -3.33 3.60 0.00
CA MET A 19 -3.94 2.43 -0.65
C MET A 19 -4.59 2.78 -1.98
N LYS A 20 -5.35 3.89 -2.04
CA LYS A 20 -5.96 4.37 -3.29
C LYS A 20 -4.92 4.71 -4.36
N GLU A 21 -3.81 5.33 -3.97
CA GLU A 21 -2.73 5.64 -4.91
C GLU A 21 -2.03 4.37 -5.40
N ILE A 22 -1.81 3.37 -4.54
CA ILE A 22 -1.27 2.06 -4.97
C ILE A 22 -2.19 1.40 -6.00
N LEU A 23 -3.50 1.30 -5.73
CA LEU A 23 -4.46 0.70 -6.65
C LEU A 23 -4.52 1.44 -7.99
N LYS A 24 -4.42 2.78 -7.97
CA LYS A 24 -4.35 3.59 -9.17
C LYS A 24 -3.10 3.30 -10.00
N GLU A 25 -1.93 3.31 -9.37
CA GLU A 25 -0.66 3.06 -10.07
C GLU A 25 -0.52 1.60 -10.53
N ASN A 26 -1.20 0.65 -9.86
CA ASN A 26 -1.28 -0.75 -10.28
C ASN A 26 -2.01 -0.95 -11.63
N THR A 27 -2.68 0.08 -12.14
CA THR A 27 -3.30 0.09 -13.47
C THR A 27 -2.58 1.01 -14.46
N ALA A 28 -1.47 1.63 -14.04
CA ALA A 28 -0.69 2.52 -14.88
C ALA A 28 0.16 1.76 -15.90
N PRO A 29 0.63 2.41 -16.98
CA PRO A 29 1.47 1.77 -17.99
C PRO A 29 2.87 1.36 -17.48
N THR A 30 3.32 1.90 -16.35
CA THR A 30 4.65 1.64 -15.78
C THR A 30 4.58 1.51 -14.26
N ASP A 31 5.48 0.68 -13.72
CA ASP A 31 5.51 0.38 -12.29
C ASP A 31 6.47 1.27 -11.50
N GLU A 32 7.19 2.21 -12.13
CA GLU A 32 8.21 3.03 -11.46
C GLU A 32 7.69 3.78 -10.22
N ARG A 33 6.42 4.19 -10.25
CA ARG A 33 5.77 4.84 -9.12
C ARG A 33 5.13 3.83 -8.18
N LEU A 34 4.55 2.76 -8.71
CA LEU A 34 4.00 1.66 -7.93
C LEU A 34 5.06 1.07 -6.99
N ASP A 35 6.25 0.76 -7.51
CA ASP A 35 7.38 0.20 -6.77
C ASP A 35 7.75 1.06 -5.54
N LYS A 36 7.76 2.38 -5.71
CA LYS A 36 8.07 3.32 -4.62
C LYS A 36 6.97 3.34 -3.56
N LEU A 37 5.72 3.22 -3.97
CA LEU A 37 4.58 3.19 -3.05
C LEU A 37 4.51 1.86 -2.28
N LEU A 38 4.81 0.74 -2.94
CA LEU A 38 4.89 -0.58 -2.32
C LEU A 38 6.05 -0.67 -1.32
N GLN A 39 7.25 -0.20 -1.69
CA GLN A 39 8.38 -0.11 -0.76
C GLN A 39 8.06 0.77 0.46
N HIS A 40 7.36 1.88 0.23
CA HIS A 40 6.93 2.74 1.31
C HIS A 40 5.92 2.03 2.24
N PHE A 41 4.95 1.33 1.66
CA PHE A 41 3.98 0.54 2.42
C PHE A 41 4.65 -0.51 3.30
N GLU A 42 5.62 -1.26 2.77
CA GLU A 42 6.36 -2.25 3.56
C GLU A 42 7.17 -1.59 4.68
N LEU A 43 7.84 -0.47 4.38
CA LEU A 43 8.61 0.28 5.36
C LEU A 43 7.75 0.77 6.53
N ILE A 44 6.57 1.34 6.26
CA ILE A 44 5.73 1.88 7.33
C ILE A 44 4.92 0.80 8.04
N THR A 45 4.49 -0.26 7.36
CA THR A 45 3.69 -1.30 8.03
C THR A 45 4.53 -2.25 8.86
N GLU A 46 5.81 -2.40 8.52
CA GLU A 46 6.76 -3.35 9.12
C GLU A 46 6.19 -4.79 9.19
N HIS A 47 5.17 -5.07 8.39
CA HIS A 47 4.43 -6.32 8.48
C HIS A 47 5.23 -7.41 7.76
N PRO A 48 5.43 -8.59 8.37
CA PRO A 48 6.31 -9.63 7.81
C PRO A 48 5.84 -10.18 6.46
N LYS A 49 4.55 -9.98 6.13
CA LYS A 49 3.97 -10.36 4.83
C LYS A 49 4.14 -9.29 3.74
N GLY A 50 4.59 -8.08 4.08
CA GLY A 50 4.81 -7.00 3.11
C GLY A 50 3.64 -6.79 2.14
N THR A 51 3.96 -6.64 0.86
CA THR A 51 2.97 -6.49 -0.22
C THR A 51 2.00 -7.66 -0.40
N ASP A 52 2.25 -8.84 0.19
CA ASP A 52 1.29 -9.95 0.12
C ASP A 52 -0.05 -9.59 0.76
N LEU A 53 -0.06 -8.65 1.71
CA LEU A 53 -1.30 -8.11 2.29
C LEU A 53 -2.22 -7.44 1.26
N ILE A 54 -1.66 -6.98 0.13
CA ILE A 54 -2.39 -6.30 -0.93
C ILE A 54 -2.79 -7.29 -2.03
N TYR A 55 -1.88 -8.19 -2.40
CA TYR A 55 -2.08 -9.06 -3.58
C TYR A 55 -2.60 -10.46 -3.25
N TYR A 56 -2.45 -10.94 -2.01
CA TYR A 56 -2.81 -12.29 -1.59
C TYR A 56 -3.71 -12.26 -0.36
N ALA A 57 -5.00 -11.98 -0.60
CA ALA A 57 -6.02 -12.12 0.43
C ALA A 57 -6.05 -13.56 0.98
N ALA A 58 -6.30 -13.71 2.28
CA ALA A 58 -6.35 -15.02 2.92
C ALA A 58 -7.55 -15.88 2.43
N SER A 59 -8.58 -15.24 1.90
CA SER A 59 -9.73 -15.87 1.25
C SER A 59 -10.45 -14.87 0.34
N ASP A 60 -11.30 -15.37 -0.56
CA ASP A 60 -12.13 -14.53 -1.43
C ASP A 60 -13.06 -13.59 -0.65
N ALA A 61 -13.49 -13.99 0.56
CA ALA A 61 -14.35 -13.17 1.41
C ALA A 61 -13.63 -11.97 2.06
N GLU A 62 -12.31 -12.09 2.25
CA GLU A 62 -11.46 -11.04 2.80
C GLU A 62 -10.85 -10.16 1.69
N SER A 63 -11.03 -10.55 0.42
CA SER A 63 -10.63 -9.73 -0.72
C SER A 63 -11.65 -8.60 -0.90
N THR A 64 -11.20 -7.36 -0.73
CA THR A 64 -12.03 -6.15 -0.91
C THR A 64 -11.71 -5.41 -2.21
N ILE A 65 -11.00 -6.05 -3.14
CA ILE A 65 -10.46 -5.48 -4.38
C ILE A 65 -11.40 -5.72 -5.55
#